data_AF-A0A351CDT4-F1
#
_entry.id   AF-A0A351CDT4-F1
#
_cell.length_a   1.000
_cell.length_b   1.000
_cell.length_c   1.000
_cell.angle_alpha   90.00
_cell.angle_beta   90.00
_cell.angle_gamma   90.00
#
_symmetry.space_group_name_H-M   'P 1'
#
loop_
_entity.id
_entity.type
_entity.pdbx_description
1 polymer ?
#
loop_
_entity_poly.entity_id
_entity_poly.type
_entity_poly.pdbx_seq_one_letter_code
_entity_poly.pdbx_strand_id
1 'polypeptide(L)'
;MKKANQLLKQSDLEDKTVERIIRSTSGEEKYKKIFNNVAQVWNYAFFWKCLKPLGGGMPSGKLTDRIKVSFCSFDVFKDKFIKADSNWR
;
A
#
# COMPACT_ATOMS: atom_id res chain seq x y z
N MET A 1 -7.73 1.15 -13.18
CA MET A 1 -6.84 1.89 -14.10
C MET A 1 -7.58 2.92 -14.97
N LYS A 2 -8.60 2.57 -15.78
CA LYS A 2 -9.29 3.52 -16.69
C LYS A 2 -9.79 4.81 -16.02
N LYS A 3 -10.43 4.70 -14.84
CA LYS A 3 -10.97 5.84 -14.09
C LYS A 3 -9.89 6.75 -13.47
N ALA A 4 -8.74 6.18 -13.05
CA ALA A 4 -7.62 6.97 -12.54
C ALA A 4 -7.01 7.84 -13.65
N ASN A 5 -6.77 7.26 -14.83
CA ASN A 5 -6.20 7.98 -15.97
C ASN A 5 -7.12 9.11 -16.47
N GLN A 6 -8.45 8.89 -16.47
CA GLN A 6 -9.43 9.93 -16.83
C GLN A 6 -9.40 11.11 -15.85
N LEU A 7 -9.30 10.83 -14.55
CA LEU A 7 -9.25 11.87 -13.52
C LEU A 7 -7.94 12.66 -13.55
N LEU A 8 -6.83 12.01 -13.92
CA LEU A 8 -5.54 12.67 -14.07
C LEU A 8 -5.51 13.63 -15.26
N LYS A 9 -6.11 13.25 -16.39
CA LYS A 9 -6.28 14.09 -17.60
C LYS A 9 -7.09 15.36 -17.39
N GLN A 10 -7.96 15.35 -16.38
CA GLN A 10 -8.80 16.50 -16.01
C GLN A 10 -8.16 17.33 -14.89
N SER A 11 -6.89 17.08 -14.58
CA SER A 11 -6.14 17.70 -13.49
C SER A 11 -4.74 18.10 -13.95
N ASP A 12 -4.09 19.03 -13.26
CA ASP A 12 -2.70 19.42 -13.54
C ASP A 12 -1.66 18.40 -13.00
N LEU A 13 -2.01 17.12 -12.97
CA LEU A 13 -1.24 16.04 -12.34
C LEU A 13 -0.78 14.95 -13.31
N GLU A 14 -1.05 15.09 -14.61
CA GLU A 14 -0.83 14.05 -15.63
C GLU A 14 0.65 13.63 -15.75
N ASP A 15 1.60 14.53 -15.51
CA ASP A 15 3.06 14.26 -15.62
C ASP A 15 3.72 13.83 -14.29
N LYS A 16 2.95 13.56 -13.24
CA LYS A 16 3.48 13.16 -11.94
C LYS A 16 3.45 11.64 -11.77
N THR A 17 4.42 11.12 -11.01
CA THR A 17 4.39 9.70 -10.60
C THR A 17 3.18 9.42 -9.71
N VAL A 18 2.72 8.16 -9.73
CA VAL A 18 1.60 7.69 -8.91
C VAL A 18 1.81 8.01 -7.43
N GLU A 19 3.04 7.82 -6.92
CA GLU A 19 3.42 8.14 -5.55
C GLU A 19 3.33 9.63 -5.25
N ARG A 20 3.75 10.50 -6.19
CA ARG A 20 3.69 11.95 -6.00
C ARG A 20 2.25 12.44 -6.00
N ILE A 21 1.40 11.89 -6.86
CA ILE A 21 -0.04 12.18 -6.90
C ILE A 21 -0.69 11.80 -5.57
N ILE A 22 -0.46 10.57 -5.08
CA ILE A 22 -1.00 10.08 -3.80
C ILE A 22 -0.59 11.02 -2.67
N ARG A 23 0.70 11.39 -2.58
CA ARG A 23 1.19 12.30 -1.54
C ARG A 23 0.57 13.69 -1.62
N SER A 24 0.41 14.26 -2.83
CA SER A 24 -0.16 15.60 -3.00
C SER A 24 -1.68 15.68 -2.85
N THR A 25 -2.38 14.54 -2.90
CA THR A 25 -3.84 14.48 -2.84
C THR A 25 -4.36 13.88 -1.53
N SER A 26 -3.47 13.35 -0.69
CA SER A 26 -3.83 12.76 0.60
C SER A 26 -4.34 13.83 1.56
N GLY A 27 -5.50 13.58 2.19
CA GLY A 27 -6.12 14.50 3.17
C GLY A 27 -6.86 15.70 2.55
N GLU A 28 -6.77 15.91 1.23
CA GLU A 28 -7.39 17.01 0.52
C GLU A 28 -8.79 16.61 0.00
N GLU A 29 -9.86 17.15 0.61
CA GLU A 29 -11.24 16.76 0.25
C GLU A 29 -11.55 17.00 -1.24
N LYS A 30 -11.05 18.10 -1.82
CA LYS A 30 -11.17 18.40 -3.26
C LYS A 30 -10.56 17.31 -4.17
N TYR A 31 -9.57 16.57 -3.69
CA TYR A 31 -8.88 15.53 -4.46
C TYR A 31 -9.24 14.11 -4.02
N LYS A 32 -10.16 13.93 -3.08
CA LYS A 32 -10.56 12.62 -2.54
C LYS A 32 -10.87 11.57 -3.61
N LYS A 33 -11.57 11.95 -4.68
CA LYS A 33 -11.88 11.05 -5.79
C LYS A 33 -10.62 10.64 -6.56
N ILE A 34 -9.70 11.56 -6.80
CA ILE A 34 -8.41 11.30 -7.46
C ILE A 34 -7.58 10.39 -6.56
N PHE A 35 -7.39 10.78 -5.29
CA PHE A 35 -6.66 10.02 -4.28
C PHE A 35 -7.15 8.58 -4.21
N ASN A 36 -8.45 8.35 -4.01
CA ASN A 36 -9.02 7.01 -3.87
C ASN A 36 -8.74 6.12 -5.08
N ASN A 37 -8.86 6.66 -6.30
CA ASN A 37 -8.65 5.87 -7.52
C ASN A 37 -7.16 5.60 -7.78
N VAL A 38 -6.30 6.59 -7.56
CA VAL A 38 -4.86 6.46 -7.79
C VAL A 38 -4.22 5.58 -6.71
N ALA A 39 -4.60 5.77 -5.45
CA ALA A 39 -4.17 4.92 -4.34
C ALA A 39 -4.61 3.47 -4.51
N GLN A 40 -5.84 3.20 -5.00
CA GLN A 40 -6.26 1.83 -5.32
C GLN A 40 -5.40 1.17 -6.39
N VAL A 41 -5.06 1.90 -7.46
CA VAL A 41 -4.18 1.37 -8.51
C VAL A 41 -2.80 1.03 -7.94
N TRP A 42 -2.24 1.91 -7.11
CA TRP A 42 -0.97 1.67 -6.44
C TRP A 42 -1.03 0.48 -5.47
N ASN A 43 -2.05 0.43 -4.61
CA ASN A 43 -2.25 -0.66 -3.64
C ASN A 43 -2.38 -2.02 -4.33
N TYR A 44 -3.12 -2.09 -5.44
CA TYR A 44 -3.28 -3.34 -6.20
C TYR A 44 -1.96 -3.79 -6.84
N ALA A 45 -1.21 -2.86 -7.44
CA ALA A 45 0.11 -3.17 -8.00
C ALA A 45 1.11 -3.61 -6.92
N PHE A 46 1.08 -2.98 -5.73
CA PHE A 46 1.91 -3.34 -4.60
C PHE A 46 1.53 -4.72 -4.03
N PHE A 47 0.23 -5.01 -3.89
CA PHE A 47 -0.25 -6.30 -3.41
C PHE A 47 0.30 -7.47 -4.24
N TRP A 48 0.24 -7.38 -5.56
CA TRP A 48 0.79 -8.44 -6.43
C TRP A 48 2.31 -8.57 -6.32
N LYS A 49 3.03 -7.48 -6.05
CA LYS A 49 4.48 -7.54 -5.79
C LYS A 49 4.82 -8.24 -4.47
N CYS A 50 3.89 -8.28 -3.52
CA CYS A 50 4.06 -9.01 -2.27
C CYS A 50 3.82 -10.52 -2.43
N LEU A 51 3.32 -10.98 -3.58
CA LEU A 51 2.99 -12.37 -3.84
C LEU A 51 3.99 -13.01 -4.80
N LYS A 52 4.28 -14.29 -4.57
CA LYS A 52 5.00 -15.15 -5.51
C LYS A 52 4.54 -16.61 -5.33
N PRO A 53 4.59 -17.44 -6.38
CA PRO A 53 4.40 -18.89 -6.25
C PRO A 53 5.37 -19.47 -5.22
N LEU A 54 4.89 -20.40 -4.39
CA LEU A 54 5.69 -21.04 -3.35
C LEU A 54 6.39 -20.03 -2.41
N GLY A 55 5.72 -18.89 -2.16
CA GLY A 55 6.15 -17.89 -1.18
C GLY A 55 5.87 -18.32 0.27
N GLY A 56 5.92 -17.34 1.17
CA GLY A 56 5.77 -17.58 2.61
C GLY A 56 7.08 -18.00 3.28
N GLY A 57 6.97 -18.65 4.45
CA GLY A 57 8.09 -18.92 5.33
C GLY A 57 8.50 -17.71 6.17
N MET A 58 9.64 -17.82 6.86
CA MET A 58 10.20 -16.71 7.62
C MET A 58 10.98 -15.77 6.70
N PRO A 59 10.91 -14.45 6.93
CA PRO A 59 11.83 -13.52 6.28
C PRO A 59 13.27 -13.83 6.71
N SER A 60 14.24 -13.28 5.97
CA SER A 60 15.66 -13.39 6.28
C SER A 60 16.35 -12.03 6.41
N GLY A 61 17.52 -12.03 7.04
CA GLY A 61 18.38 -10.86 7.18
C GLY A 61 17.75 -9.69 7.95
N LYS A 62 18.05 -8.46 7.51
CA LYS A 62 17.67 -7.22 8.19
C LYS A 62 16.17 -7.07 8.46
N LEU A 63 15.32 -7.69 7.63
CA LEU A 63 13.87 -7.66 7.84
C LEU A 63 13.48 -8.44 9.10
N THR A 64 14.05 -9.63 9.28
CA THR A 64 13.82 -10.47 10.47
C THR A 64 14.29 -9.77 11.73
N ASP A 65 15.45 -9.10 11.68
CA ASP A 65 15.98 -8.36 12.82
C ASP A 65 15.05 -7.20 13.20
N ARG A 66 14.58 -6.42 12.23
CA ARG A 66 13.62 -5.33 12.47
C ARG A 66 12.30 -5.85 13.03
N ILE A 67 11.81 -6.98 12.55
CA ILE A 67 10.60 -7.60 13.09
C ILE A 67 10.80 -7.98 14.56
N LYS A 68 11.93 -8.60 14.92
CA LYS A 68 12.23 -8.94 16.32
C LYS A 68 12.33 -7.70 17.21
N VAL A 69 12.96 -6.63 16.74
CA VAL A 69 13.04 -5.37 17.51
C VAL A 69 11.67 -4.74 17.73
N SER A 70 10.82 -4.70 16.70
CA SER A 70 9.51 -4.02 16.79
C SER A 70 8.40 -4.87 17.42
N PHE A 71 8.49 -6.20 17.32
CA PHE A 71 7.41 -7.13 17.67
C PHE A 71 7.83 -8.27 18.60
N CYS A 72 9.08 -8.29 19.08
CA CYS A 72 9.71 -9.35 19.86
C CYS A 72 9.98 -10.65 19.09
N SER A 73 8.99 -11.15 18.32
CA SER A 73 9.14 -12.34 17.49
C SER A 73 8.35 -12.24 16.17
N PHE A 74 8.68 -13.11 15.23
CA PHE A 74 7.95 -13.22 13.96
C PHE A 74 6.52 -13.73 14.17
N ASP A 75 6.30 -14.65 15.10
CA ASP A 75 4.96 -15.18 15.40
C ASP A 75 4.05 -14.08 15.97
N VAL A 76 4.57 -13.27 16.90
CA VAL A 76 3.83 -12.12 17.45
C VAL A 76 3.52 -11.09 16.35
N PHE A 77 4.45 -10.86 15.41
CA PHE A 77 4.20 -10.02 14.24
C PHE A 77 3.08 -10.60 13.37
N LYS A 78 3.13 -11.89 13.05
CA LYS A 78 2.14 -12.57 12.21
C LYS A 78 0.74 -12.48 12.82
N ASP A 79 0.62 -12.73 14.12
CA ASP A 79 -0.64 -12.62 14.86
C ASP A 79 -1.20 -11.19 14.83
N LYS A 80 -0.35 -10.18 15.08
CA LYS A 80 -0.76 -8.76 15.02
C LYS A 80 -1.15 -8.34 13.61
N PHE A 81 -0.43 -8.80 12.60
CA PHE A 81 -0.70 -8.50 11.19
C PHE A 81 -2.07 -9.05 10.76
N ILE A 82 -2.40 -10.29 11.13
CA ILE A 82 -3.71 -10.90 10.85
C ILE A 82 -4.83 -10.20 11.63
N LYS A 83 -4.60 -9.86 12.91
CA LYS A 83 -5.59 -9.13 13.71
C LYS A 83 -5.91 -7.74 13.16
N ALA A 84 -4.93 -7.06 12.56
CA ALA A 84 -5.15 -5.76 11.94
C ALA A 84 -6.15 -5.81 10.77
N ASP A 85 -6.18 -6.93 10.02
CA ASP A 85 -7.19 -7.18 8.97
C ASP A 85 -8.59 -7.40 9.57
N SER A 86 -8.68 -8.17 10.66
CA SER A 86 -9.95 -8.47 11.32
C SER A 86 -10.61 -7.25 12.00
N ASN A 87 -9.84 -6.21 12.28
CA ASN A 87 -10.29 -4.99 12.97
C ASN A 87 -10.62 -3.83 12.00
N TRP A 88 -10.71 -4.08 10.69
CA TRP A 88 -11.11 -3.08 9.69
C TRP A 88 -12.60 -2.62 9.79
N ARG A 89 -13.35 -3.09 10.79
CA ARG A 89 -14.76 -2.69 11.01
C ARG A 89 -14.88 -1.41 11.82
#